data_AF-A0A7H9K3R2-F1
#
_entry.id   AF-A0A7H9K3R2-F1
#
_cell.length_a   1.000
_cell.length_b   1.000
_cell.length_c   1.000
_cell.angle_alpha   90.00
_cell.angle_beta   90.00
_cell.angle_gamma   90.00
#
_symmetry.space_group_name_H-M   'P 1'
#
loop_
_entity.id
_entity.type
_entity.pdbx_description
1 polymer ?
#
loop_
_entity_poly.entity_id
_entity_poly.type
_entity_poly.pdbx_seq_one_letter_code
_entity_poly.pdbx_strand_id
1 'polypeptide(L)'
;MPKITGVLVSHHVFDIKKDMANGSFPKTLFPGATFQMVVDNDVVNNNTLDWSVVTNAGDNSLTVNQDGVVSFSKDIDESCIGKTFVIFAKDKATGKFVSSYLIKPHRFFKPRTATSDRFDNALFWIEDKKGTVPARRDINNVHFDELTGEMFHDVKREVNSGLFQEWGFLLFSGWTNPVHSDIGSLESEIFTLENDRIFISTVNSLPYSRDLHDDMDSQPAQAAAFYGESVVS
;
A
#
# COMPACT_ATOMS: atom_id res chain seq x y z
N MET A 1 30.43 5.96 -4.35
CA MET A 1 29.60 4.86 -4.88
C MET A 1 28.17 5.24 -4.58
N PRO A 2 27.26 5.13 -5.57
CA PRO A 2 25.85 5.41 -5.33
C PRO A 2 25.31 4.51 -4.23
N LYS A 3 24.21 4.91 -3.59
CA LYS A 3 23.52 4.05 -2.61
C LYS A 3 22.03 4.33 -2.64
N ILE A 4 21.26 3.28 -2.39
CA ILE A 4 19.83 3.42 -2.15
C ILE A 4 19.66 4.12 -0.81
N THR A 5 18.97 5.26 -0.79
CA THR A 5 18.73 6.05 0.42
C THR A 5 17.26 6.10 0.83
N GLY A 6 16.34 5.78 -0.07
CA GLY A 6 14.92 5.83 0.22
C GLY A 6 14.04 5.12 -0.79
N VAL A 7 12.73 5.22 -0.56
CA VAL A 7 11.66 4.78 -1.44
C VAL A 7 10.65 5.90 -1.58
N LEU A 8 10.34 6.28 -2.82
CA LEU A 8 9.31 7.25 -3.18
C LEU A 8 7.99 6.52 -3.51
N VAL A 9 6.93 6.85 -2.80
CA VAL A 9 5.57 6.31 -3.01
C VAL A 9 4.53 7.39 -2.73
N SER A 10 3.62 7.63 -3.67
CA SER A 10 2.55 8.63 -3.54
C SER A 10 3.07 10.00 -3.06
N HIS A 11 4.09 10.52 -3.76
CA HIS A 11 4.78 11.78 -3.46
C HIS A 11 5.48 11.87 -2.09
N HIS A 12 5.57 10.77 -1.34
CA HIS A 12 6.26 10.69 -0.06
C HIS A 12 7.55 9.86 -0.19
N VAL A 13 8.65 10.34 0.39
CA VAL A 13 9.91 9.59 0.46
C VAL A 13 10.09 9.04 1.86
N PHE A 14 10.12 7.72 1.97
CA PHE A 14 10.61 7.03 3.16
C PHE A 14 12.13 6.91 3.09
N ASP A 15 12.83 7.45 4.08
CA ASP A 15 14.27 7.33 4.26
C ASP A 15 14.60 5.96 4.89
N ILE A 16 15.48 5.19 4.24
CA ILE A 16 15.82 3.83 4.69
C ILE A 16 16.45 3.81 6.10
N LYS A 17 17.22 4.85 6.45
CA LYS A 17 17.89 4.89 7.76
C LYS A 17 16.98 5.39 8.86
N LYS A 18 16.12 6.37 8.56
CA LYS A 18 15.26 7.00 9.56
C LYS A 18 13.96 6.24 9.77
N ASP A 19 13.27 5.91 8.67
CA ASP A 19 11.91 5.40 8.73
C ASP A 19 11.91 3.86 8.75
N MET A 20 12.91 3.23 8.13
CA MET A 20 12.96 1.78 7.97
C MET A 20 13.93 1.06 8.93
N ALA A 21 14.34 1.73 10.02
CA ALA A 21 15.23 1.15 11.02
C ALA A 21 14.61 -0.11 11.69
N ASN A 22 13.28 -0.13 11.83
CA ASN A 22 12.52 -1.21 12.49
C ASN A 22 11.68 -2.05 11.50
N GLY A 23 11.98 -1.99 10.21
CA GLY A 23 11.25 -2.77 9.20
C GLY A 23 11.33 -2.16 7.82
N SER A 24 11.23 -2.98 6.78
CA SER A 24 11.27 -2.55 5.38
C SER A 24 9.87 -2.20 4.86
N PHE A 25 9.78 -1.17 4.03
CA PHE A 25 8.63 -0.97 3.14
C PHE A 25 8.69 -1.92 1.92
N PRO A 26 7.58 -2.37 1.36
CA PRO A 26 6.24 -2.39 1.96
C PRO A 26 6.01 -3.63 2.85
N LYS A 27 5.12 -3.49 3.83
CA LYS A 27 4.56 -4.63 4.60
C LYS A 27 3.16 -5.00 4.14
N THR A 28 2.45 -4.07 3.55
CA THR A 28 1.16 -4.24 2.90
C THR A 28 1.34 -4.29 1.38
N LEU A 29 0.61 -5.15 0.68
CA LEU A 29 0.69 -5.26 -0.77
C LEU A 29 -0.71 -5.40 -1.38
N PHE A 30 -0.82 -5.07 -2.66
CA PHE A 30 -2.02 -5.27 -3.46
C PHE A 30 -1.64 -5.42 -4.94
N PRO A 31 -2.56 -5.92 -5.79
CA PRO A 31 -2.32 -6.06 -7.21
C PRO A 31 -1.95 -4.74 -7.89
N GLY A 32 -0.86 -4.75 -8.66
CA GLY A 32 -0.41 -3.57 -9.40
C GLY A 32 0.27 -2.48 -8.56
N ALA A 33 0.63 -2.76 -7.31
CA ALA A 33 1.30 -1.78 -6.45
C ALA A 33 2.62 -1.28 -7.06
N THR A 34 2.87 0.03 -7.02
CA THR A 34 4.08 0.65 -7.57
C THR A 34 4.75 1.66 -6.63
N PHE A 35 6.08 1.71 -6.69
CA PHE A 35 6.90 2.72 -6.01
C PHE A 35 8.22 2.93 -6.76
N GLN A 36 9.02 3.92 -6.38
CA GLN A 36 10.31 4.19 -7.01
C GLN A 36 11.45 4.19 -5.98
N MET A 37 12.56 3.55 -6.33
CA MET A 37 13.79 3.60 -5.52
C MET A 37 14.38 5.02 -5.55
N VAL A 38 14.99 5.47 -4.45
CA VAL A 38 15.69 6.75 -4.37
C VAL A 38 17.18 6.49 -4.14
N VAL A 39 18.04 7.07 -4.98
CA VAL A 39 19.50 6.88 -4.93
C VAL A 39 20.18 8.20 -4.58
N ASP A 40 21.00 8.22 -3.53
CA ASP A 40 21.65 9.44 -3.03
C ASP A 40 20.70 10.63 -2.87
N ASN A 41 19.49 10.34 -2.39
CA ASN A 41 18.39 11.27 -2.13
C ASN A 41 17.73 11.88 -3.37
N ASP A 42 17.99 11.34 -4.57
CA ASP A 42 17.36 11.79 -5.81
C ASP A 42 17.02 10.59 -6.72
N VAL A 43 15.82 10.58 -7.28
CA VAL A 43 15.39 9.54 -8.24
C VAL A 43 16.13 9.63 -9.57
N VAL A 44 16.63 10.82 -9.95
CA VAL A 44 17.39 11.00 -11.19
C VAL A 44 18.64 10.13 -11.20
N ASN A 45 19.25 9.89 -10.04
CA ASN A 45 20.46 9.07 -9.90
C ASN A 45 20.22 7.58 -10.19
N ASN A 46 18.97 7.13 -10.31
CA ASN A 46 18.66 5.75 -10.73
C ASN A 46 19.24 5.44 -12.12
N ASN A 47 19.44 6.45 -12.97
CA ASN A 47 20.04 6.29 -14.29
C ASN A 47 21.51 5.82 -14.23
N THR A 48 22.18 5.96 -13.08
CA THR A 48 23.56 5.51 -12.85
C THR A 48 23.66 4.03 -12.52
N LEU A 49 22.53 3.37 -12.26
CA LEU A 49 22.46 1.98 -11.81
C LEU A 49 21.74 1.08 -12.82
N ASP A 50 22.20 -0.16 -12.93
CA ASP A 50 21.48 -1.26 -13.55
C ASP A 50 20.65 -1.97 -12.50
N TRP A 51 19.34 -2.00 -12.73
CA TRP A 51 18.36 -2.61 -11.84
C TRP A 51 18.03 -4.03 -12.27
N SER A 52 17.88 -4.91 -11.29
CA SER A 52 17.40 -6.28 -11.50
C SER A 52 16.64 -6.76 -10.27
N VAL A 53 15.85 -7.82 -10.44
CA VAL A 53 15.01 -8.38 -9.37
C VAL A 53 15.16 -9.88 -9.32
N VAL A 54 15.11 -10.44 -8.11
CA VAL A 54 14.97 -11.87 -7.85
C VAL A 54 13.85 -12.06 -6.82
N THR A 55 13.05 -13.09 -7.00
CA THR A 55 11.91 -13.39 -6.11
C THR A 55 11.67 -14.88 -6.04
N ASN A 56 11.14 -15.33 -4.90
CA ASN A 56 10.61 -16.69 -4.74
C ASN A 56 9.07 -16.75 -4.74
N ALA A 57 8.40 -15.67 -5.17
CA ALA A 57 6.95 -15.58 -5.31
C ALA A 57 6.44 -16.02 -6.70
N GLY A 58 7.33 -16.50 -7.58
CA GLY A 58 7.00 -16.88 -8.95
C GLY A 58 7.47 -15.84 -9.98
N ASP A 59 7.56 -16.28 -11.23
CA ASP A 59 8.05 -15.46 -12.34
C ASP A 59 7.12 -14.27 -12.58
N ASN A 60 7.71 -13.13 -12.96
CA ASN A 60 7.00 -11.87 -13.30
C ASN A 60 6.14 -11.25 -12.18
N SER A 61 6.20 -11.77 -10.95
CA SER A 61 5.49 -11.20 -9.79
C SER A 61 5.92 -9.77 -9.44
N LEU A 62 7.15 -9.39 -9.78
CA LEU A 62 7.75 -8.08 -9.56
C LEU A 62 8.66 -7.72 -10.73
N THR A 63 8.64 -6.45 -11.13
CA THR A 63 9.56 -5.89 -12.12
C THR A 63 10.20 -4.61 -11.57
N VAL A 64 11.37 -4.27 -12.08
CA VAL A 64 12.02 -2.97 -11.84
C VAL A 64 12.53 -2.43 -13.17
N ASN A 65 12.17 -1.19 -13.50
CA ASN A 65 12.63 -0.54 -14.74
C ASN A 65 13.94 0.23 -14.50
N GLN A 66 14.49 0.82 -15.57
CA GLN A 66 15.78 1.54 -15.48
C GLN A 66 15.70 2.90 -14.78
N ASP A 67 14.49 3.42 -14.53
CA ASP A 67 14.25 4.59 -13.70
C ASP A 67 14.09 4.21 -12.22
N GLY A 68 14.33 2.95 -11.86
CA GLY A 68 14.18 2.42 -10.51
C GLY A 68 12.72 2.31 -10.05
N VAL A 69 11.75 2.36 -10.98
CA VAL A 69 10.33 2.13 -10.67
C VAL A 69 10.11 0.63 -10.52
N VAL A 70 9.61 0.26 -9.36
CA VAL A 70 9.28 -1.10 -8.94
C VAL A 70 7.78 -1.28 -9.09
N SER A 71 7.37 -2.34 -9.81
CA SER A 71 5.97 -2.63 -10.09
C SER A 71 5.66 -4.09 -9.81
N PHE A 72 4.73 -4.34 -8.91
CA PHE A 72 4.15 -5.66 -8.70
C PHE A 72 3.14 -5.99 -9.80
N SER A 73 3.04 -7.27 -10.15
CA SER A 73 2.08 -7.73 -11.16
C SER A 73 0.65 -7.36 -10.78
N LYS A 74 -0.22 -7.18 -11.77
CA LYS A 74 -1.68 -7.09 -11.56
C LYS A 74 -2.30 -8.44 -11.23
N ASP A 75 -1.58 -9.53 -11.47
CA ASP A 75 -2.00 -10.90 -11.18
C ASP A 75 -1.40 -11.45 -9.88
N ILE A 76 -0.63 -10.64 -9.15
CA ILE A 76 -0.12 -11.06 -7.83
C ILE A 76 -1.31 -11.27 -6.88
N ASP A 77 -1.18 -12.28 -6.02
CA ASP A 77 -2.21 -12.67 -5.06
C ASP A 77 -1.61 -12.86 -3.66
N GLU A 78 -2.45 -13.27 -2.71
CA GLU A 78 -2.10 -13.44 -1.31
C GLU A 78 -0.97 -14.46 -1.06
N SER A 79 -0.63 -15.30 -2.04
CA SER A 79 0.50 -16.24 -1.93
C SER A 79 1.87 -15.54 -1.83
N CYS A 80 1.92 -14.23 -2.10
CA CYS A 80 3.11 -13.40 -1.91
C CYS A 80 3.46 -13.15 -0.43
N ILE A 81 2.52 -13.36 0.50
CA ILE A 81 2.76 -13.14 1.93
C ILE A 81 3.89 -14.05 2.41
N GLY A 82 4.86 -13.47 3.13
CA GLY A 82 6.04 -14.15 3.62
C GLY A 82 7.08 -14.50 2.55
N LYS A 83 6.80 -14.26 1.26
CA LYS A 83 7.77 -14.37 0.16
C LYS A 83 8.77 -13.23 0.21
N THR A 84 9.90 -13.45 -0.43
CA THR A 84 11.02 -12.54 -0.48
C THR A 84 11.22 -12.04 -1.90
N PHE A 85 11.25 -10.73 -2.04
CA PHE A 85 11.62 -10.04 -3.26
C PHE A 85 12.88 -9.23 -2.98
N VAL A 86 13.87 -9.33 -3.86
CA VAL A 86 15.14 -8.63 -3.73
C VAL A 86 15.38 -7.82 -4.99
N ILE A 87 15.52 -6.52 -4.83
CA ILE A 87 15.94 -5.61 -5.89
C ILE A 87 17.44 -5.40 -5.76
N PHE A 88 18.19 -5.67 -6.82
CA PHE A 88 19.63 -5.45 -6.86
C PHE A 88 19.93 -4.22 -7.71
N ALA A 89 20.84 -3.39 -7.22
CA ALA A 89 21.41 -2.29 -7.96
C ALA A 89 22.90 -2.52 -8.20
N LYS A 90 23.32 -2.41 -9.47
CA LYS A 90 24.72 -2.46 -9.89
C LYS A 90 25.12 -1.12 -10.48
N ASP A 91 26.31 -0.64 -10.19
CA ASP A 91 26.84 0.58 -10.80
C ASP A 91 27.15 0.33 -12.28
N LYS A 92 26.53 1.10 -13.18
CA LYS A 92 26.74 0.97 -14.64
C LYS A 92 28.18 1.21 -15.05
N ALA A 93 28.87 2.15 -14.39
CA ALA A 93 30.23 2.53 -14.78
C ALA A 93 31.26 1.44 -14.46
N THR A 94 31.03 0.69 -13.38
CA THR A 94 31.99 -0.29 -12.86
C THR A 94 31.52 -1.74 -12.96
N GLY A 95 30.23 -1.96 -13.25
CA GLY A 95 29.58 -3.27 -13.20
C GLY A 95 29.49 -3.88 -11.80
N LYS A 96 29.92 -3.15 -10.76
CA LYS A 96 30.01 -3.67 -9.39
C LYS A 96 28.66 -3.59 -8.70
N PHE A 97 28.40 -4.59 -7.87
CA PHE A 97 27.25 -4.57 -6.98
C PHE A 97 27.34 -3.41 -5.99
N VAL A 98 26.27 -2.64 -5.89
CA VAL A 98 26.18 -1.46 -5.02
C VAL A 98 25.40 -1.77 -3.76
N SER A 99 24.16 -2.23 -3.93
CA SER A 99 23.24 -2.49 -2.82
C SER A 99 22.07 -3.37 -3.27
N SER A 100 21.39 -3.97 -2.29
CA SER A 100 20.15 -4.69 -2.49
C SER A 100 19.07 -4.15 -1.56
N TYR A 101 17.83 -4.13 -2.02
CA TYR A 101 16.66 -3.80 -1.22
C TYR A 101 15.77 -5.04 -1.07
N LEU A 102 15.41 -5.37 0.17
CA LEU A 102 14.65 -6.56 0.52
C LEU A 102 13.20 -6.18 0.82
N ILE A 103 12.26 -6.87 0.20
CA ILE A 103 10.83 -6.73 0.44
C ILE A 103 10.29 -8.07 0.95
N LYS A 104 9.51 -7.99 2.03
CA LYS A 104 8.79 -9.13 2.61
C LYS A 104 7.42 -8.64 3.10
N PRO A 105 6.36 -8.77 2.28
CA PRO A 105 5.01 -8.41 2.66
C PRO A 105 4.45 -9.36 3.72
N HIS A 106 3.73 -8.83 4.69
CA HIS A 106 3.03 -9.59 5.74
C HIS A 106 1.51 -9.56 5.56
N ARG A 107 1.02 -8.58 4.80
CA ARG A 107 -0.39 -8.29 4.59
C ARG A 107 -0.66 -8.09 3.11
N PHE A 108 -1.77 -8.63 2.64
CA PHE A 108 -2.23 -8.47 1.27
C PHE A 108 -3.68 -7.98 1.25
N PHE A 109 -3.95 -7.02 0.38
CA PHE A 109 -5.27 -6.46 0.13
C PHE A 109 -5.66 -6.74 -1.31
N LYS A 110 -6.75 -7.47 -1.48
CA LYS A 110 -7.33 -7.73 -2.80
C LYS A 110 -8.53 -6.80 -2.99
N PRO A 111 -8.41 -5.73 -3.80
CA PRO A 111 -9.56 -4.90 -4.15
C PRO A 111 -10.59 -5.70 -4.92
N ARG A 112 -11.86 -5.44 -4.64
CA ARG A 112 -12.90 -5.70 -5.63
C ARG A 112 -12.81 -4.66 -6.73
N THR A 113 -12.98 -5.11 -7.97
CA THR A 113 -12.97 -4.22 -9.13
C THR A 113 -14.18 -3.28 -9.16
N ALA A 114 -15.32 -3.70 -8.63
CA ALA A 114 -16.46 -2.81 -8.36
C ALA A 114 -16.09 -1.85 -7.21
N THR A 115 -16.30 -0.55 -7.44
CA THR A 115 -15.82 0.53 -6.55
C THR A 115 -16.86 1.04 -5.57
N SER A 116 -18.09 0.57 -5.71
CA SER A 116 -19.23 1.04 -4.93
C SER A 116 -20.07 -0.19 -4.59
N ASP A 117 -19.83 -0.72 -3.38
CA ASP A 117 -20.60 -1.80 -2.80
C ASP A 117 -21.38 -1.29 -1.59
N ARG A 118 -22.50 -1.93 -1.30
CA ARG A 118 -23.06 -1.94 0.06
C ARG A 118 -22.33 -2.97 0.91
N PHE A 119 -22.29 -2.77 2.22
CA PHE A 119 -21.51 -3.63 3.11
C PHE A 119 -21.85 -5.13 2.97
N ASP A 120 -23.13 -5.51 2.89
CA ASP A 120 -23.53 -6.92 2.72
C ASP A 120 -22.95 -7.55 1.45
N ASN A 121 -22.99 -6.81 0.33
CA ASN A 121 -22.43 -7.27 -0.94
C ASN A 121 -20.90 -7.34 -0.91
N ALA A 122 -20.26 -6.45 -0.14
CA ALA A 122 -18.83 -6.49 0.11
C ALA A 122 -18.47 -7.73 0.94
N LEU A 123 -19.21 -8.02 2.01
CA LEU A 123 -19.00 -9.16 2.89
C LEU A 123 -19.10 -10.48 2.12
N PHE A 124 -20.19 -10.70 1.36
CA PHE A 124 -20.34 -11.90 0.54
C PHE A 124 -19.19 -12.09 -0.45
N TRP A 125 -18.70 -11.00 -1.05
CA TRP A 125 -17.58 -11.07 -1.97
C TRP A 125 -16.25 -11.39 -1.26
N ILE A 126 -16.00 -10.80 -0.09
CA ILE A 126 -14.81 -11.06 0.73
C ILE A 126 -14.76 -12.55 1.14
N GLU A 127 -15.90 -13.10 1.56
CA GLU A 127 -16.05 -14.53 1.89
C GLU A 127 -15.81 -15.44 0.69
N ASP A 128 -16.36 -15.10 -0.50
CA ASP A 128 -16.08 -15.83 -1.75
C ASP A 128 -14.58 -15.84 -2.10
N LYS A 129 -13.86 -14.76 -1.79
CA LYS A 129 -12.40 -14.69 -1.93
C LYS A 129 -11.62 -15.33 -0.80
N LYS A 130 -12.29 -15.94 0.18
CA LYS A 130 -11.67 -16.58 1.35
C LYS A 130 -10.78 -15.63 2.15
N GLY A 131 -11.06 -14.33 2.10
CA GLY A 131 -10.39 -13.33 2.92
C GLY A 131 -11.21 -12.98 4.14
N THR A 132 -10.75 -11.98 4.89
CA THR A 132 -11.52 -11.34 5.96
C THR A 132 -11.73 -9.87 5.64
N VAL A 133 -12.69 -9.23 6.33
CA VAL A 133 -12.78 -7.78 6.34
C VAL A 133 -11.55 -7.24 7.09
N PRO A 134 -10.81 -6.26 6.55
CA PRO A 134 -9.67 -5.68 7.27
C PRO A 134 -10.14 -4.98 8.55
N ALA A 135 -9.32 -5.02 9.60
CA ALA A 135 -9.55 -4.15 10.74
C ALA A 135 -9.30 -2.69 10.34
N ARG A 136 -9.95 -1.75 11.01
CA ARG A 136 -9.78 -0.31 10.74
C ARG A 136 -8.31 0.09 10.69
N ARG A 137 -7.52 -0.36 11.68
CA ARG A 137 -6.08 -0.06 11.77
C ARG A 137 -5.21 -0.76 10.72
N ASP A 138 -5.71 -1.81 10.06
CA ASP A 138 -5.02 -2.39 8.89
C ASP A 138 -5.06 -1.47 7.68
N ILE A 139 -6.07 -0.58 7.60
CA ILE A 139 -6.21 0.43 6.56
C ILE A 139 -5.66 1.78 7.03
N ASN A 140 -6.17 2.27 8.14
CA ASN A 140 -5.88 3.58 8.69
C ASN A 140 -5.52 3.49 10.19
N ASN A 141 -4.24 3.67 10.51
CA ASN A 141 -3.74 3.58 11.89
C ASN A 141 -3.90 4.88 12.70
N VAL A 142 -4.63 5.88 12.21
CA VAL A 142 -4.99 7.06 13.01
C VAL A 142 -5.91 6.63 14.16
N HIS A 143 -5.82 7.27 15.31
CA HIS A 143 -6.74 6.98 16.42
C HIS A 143 -8.17 7.39 16.03
N PHE A 144 -9.13 6.48 16.19
CA PHE A 144 -10.54 6.82 16.01
C PHE A 144 -11.07 7.50 17.28
N ASP A 145 -11.42 8.78 17.17
CA ASP A 145 -12.10 9.53 18.22
C ASP A 145 -13.58 9.65 17.84
N GLU A 146 -14.50 9.07 18.61
CA GLU A 146 -15.94 9.13 18.33
C GLU A 146 -16.49 10.56 18.22
N LEU A 147 -15.85 11.56 18.84
CA LEU A 147 -16.27 12.97 18.78
C LEU A 147 -15.81 13.69 17.51
N THR A 148 -14.73 13.22 16.88
CA THR A 148 -14.13 13.87 15.71
C THR A 148 -13.89 12.93 14.54
N GLY A 149 -14.31 11.67 14.62
CA GLY A 149 -13.88 10.57 13.75
C GLY A 149 -14.21 10.80 12.28
N GLU A 150 -15.22 11.62 12.01
CA GLU A 150 -15.65 12.00 10.67
C GLU A 150 -14.86 13.17 10.06
N MET A 151 -14.01 13.83 10.86
CA MET A 151 -13.13 14.90 10.36
C MET A 151 -11.91 14.31 9.67
N PHE A 152 -11.47 14.99 8.61
CA PHE A 152 -10.21 14.65 7.96
C PHE A 152 -9.01 15.04 8.83
N HIS A 153 -8.04 14.13 8.89
CA HIS A 153 -6.79 14.26 9.61
C HIS A 153 -5.60 13.94 8.68
N ASP A 154 -4.44 14.53 8.95
CA ASP A 154 -3.21 14.20 8.25
C ASP A 154 -2.87 12.70 8.35
N VAL A 155 -2.65 12.04 7.21
CA VAL A 155 -2.05 10.70 7.22
C VAL A 155 -0.57 10.84 7.55
N LYS A 156 -0.20 10.52 8.78
CA LYS A 156 1.21 10.33 9.13
C LYS A 156 1.74 9.10 8.39
N ARG A 157 2.47 9.33 7.28
CA ARG A 157 3.09 8.30 6.45
C ARG A 157 4.10 7.52 7.30
N GLU A 158 3.95 6.20 7.38
CA GLU A 158 4.74 5.34 8.26
C GLU A 158 4.83 3.93 7.68
N VAL A 159 6.01 3.32 7.73
CA VAL A 159 6.23 1.93 7.32
C VAL A 159 5.75 0.97 8.40
N ASN A 160 5.40 -0.27 8.04
CA ASN A 160 4.90 -1.27 8.98
C ASN A 160 3.60 -0.83 9.72
N SER A 161 2.82 0.05 9.09
CA SER A 161 1.58 0.61 9.62
C SER A 161 0.41 0.20 8.72
N GLY A 162 -0.71 0.93 8.74
CA GLY A 162 -1.87 0.67 7.88
C GLY A 162 -1.59 0.92 6.39
N LEU A 163 -2.47 0.39 5.53
CA LEU A 163 -2.39 0.52 4.08
C LEU A 163 -2.21 1.98 3.63
N PHE A 164 -2.98 2.92 4.18
CA PHE A 164 -2.88 4.34 3.85
C PHE A 164 -1.59 4.97 4.37
N GLN A 165 -1.06 4.51 5.49
CA GLN A 165 0.23 5.00 6.01
C GLN A 165 1.40 4.57 5.13
N GLU A 166 1.34 3.39 4.50
CA GLU A 166 2.37 2.92 3.57
C GLU A 166 2.18 3.48 2.14
N TRP A 167 0.96 3.48 1.61
CA TRP A 167 0.71 3.74 0.19
C TRP A 167 0.00 5.05 -0.13
N GLY A 168 -0.68 5.64 0.84
CA GLY A 168 -1.25 6.98 0.74
C GLY A 168 -2.53 6.92 -0.08
N PHE A 169 -2.74 7.92 -0.91
CA PHE A 169 -3.85 7.87 -1.86
C PHE A 169 -3.61 6.77 -2.89
N LEU A 170 -4.45 5.72 -2.87
CA LEU A 170 -4.15 4.44 -3.52
C LEU A 170 -4.06 4.53 -5.06
N LEU A 171 -4.76 5.49 -5.67
CA LEU A 171 -4.67 5.73 -7.12
C LEU A 171 -3.24 6.03 -7.57
N PHE A 172 -2.48 6.80 -6.77
CA PHE A 172 -1.09 7.13 -7.10
C PHE A 172 -0.12 5.96 -6.93
N SER A 173 -0.59 4.87 -6.33
CA SER A 173 0.19 3.67 -6.02
C SER A 173 -0.24 2.46 -6.87
N GLY A 174 -1.03 2.68 -7.93
CA GLY A 174 -1.42 1.64 -8.90
C GLY A 174 -2.79 0.99 -8.65
N TRP A 175 -3.51 1.38 -7.59
CA TRP A 175 -4.86 0.93 -7.33
C TRP A 175 -5.82 1.55 -8.35
N THR A 176 -6.58 0.71 -9.06
CA THR A 176 -7.24 1.15 -10.30
C THR A 176 -8.52 1.96 -10.11
N ASN A 177 -8.96 2.23 -8.88
CA ASN A 177 -10.37 2.53 -8.65
C ASN A 177 -10.69 3.25 -7.31
N PRO A 178 -10.42 4.56 -7.20
CA PRO A 178 -10.99 5.39 -6.13
C PRO A 178 -12.49 5.64 -6.38
N VAL A 179 -13.24 5.87 -5.30
CA VAL A 179 -14.63 6.32 -5.35
C VAL A 179 -14.65 7.79 -5.77
N HIS A 180 -15.59 8.18 -6.65
CA HIS A 180 -15.81 9.59 -6.96
C HIS A 180 -16.61 10.21 -5.81
N SER A 181 -16.01 11.17 -5.10
CA SER A 181 -16.77 12.14 -4.32
C SER A 181 -17.25 13.28 -5.21
N ASP A 182 -18.17 14.12 -4.73
CA ASP A 182 -18.66 15.29 -5.48
C ASP A 182 -17.50 16.19 -5.97
N ILE A 183 -17.72 16.76 -7.16
CA ILE A 183 -16.83 17.61 -7.99
C ILE A 183 -15.46 17.98 -7.37
N GLY A 184 -14.41 17.25 -7.78
CA GLY A 184 -13.01 17.70 -7.70
C GLY A 184 -12.10 16.94 -6.72
N SER A 185 -12.66 16.16 -5.79
CA SER A 185 -11.89 15.28 -4.90
C SER A 185 -12.05 13.81 -5.27
N LEU A 186 -10.93 13.08 -5.31
CA LEU A 186 -10.92 11.62 -5.41
C LEU A 186 -10.62 11.05 -4.03
N GLU A 187 -11.37 10.02 -3.65
CA GLU A 187 -11.26 9.36 -2.35
C GLU A 187 -11.08 7.85 -2.54
N SER A 188 -10.24 7.24 -1.71
CA SER A 188 -10.17 5.78 -1.58
C SER A 188 -10.92 5.42 -0.30
N GLU A 189 -12.04 4.74 -0.45
CA GLU A 189 -12.94 4.36 0.64
C GLU A 189 -12.99 2.84 0.73
N ILE A 190 -12.68 2.30 1.90
CA ILE A 190 -12.59 0.86 2.12
C ILE A 190 -13.42 0.49 3.34
N PHE A 191 -14.28 -0.52 3.19
CA PHE A 191 -14.98 -1.11 4.34
C PHE A 191 -14.00 -1.78 5.30
N THR A 192 -14.14 -1.47 6.58
CA THR A 192 -13.40 -2.11 7.67
C THR A 192 -14.35 -2.56 8.77
N LEU A 193 -13.89 -3.48 9.61
CA LEU A 193 -14.65 -4.02 10.73
C LEU A 193 -13.76 -4.09 11.97
N GLU A 194 -14.14 -3.42 13.05
CA GLU A 194 -13.43 -3.47 14.34
C GLU A 194 -14.47 -3.57 15.46
N ASN A 195 -14.36 -4.58 16.34
CA ASN A 195 -15.32 -4.83 17.43
C ASN A 195 -16.79 -4.92 16.97
N ASP A 196 -17.06 -5.69 15.91
CA ASP A 196 -18.40 -5.86 15.29
C ASP A 196 -19.05 -4.56 14.79
N ARG A 197 -18.27 -3.49 14.69
CA ARG A 197 -18.69 -2.20 14.14
C ARG A 197 -18.10 -2.01 12.76
N ILE A 198 -18.96 -1.62 11.81
CA ILE A 198 -18.58 -1.31 10.44
C ILE A 198 -18.04 0.12 10.40
N PHE A 199 -16.94 0.31 9.67
CA PHE A 199 -16.43 1.62 9.36
C PHE A 199 -16.11 1.73 7.87
N ILE A 200 -16.06 2.97 7.36
CA ILE A 200 -15.45 3.29 6.07
C ILE A 200 -14.18 4.08 6.36
N SER A 201 -13.03 3.50 6.04
CA SER A 201 -11.76 4.21 6.08
C SER A 201 -11.55 4.94 4.77
N THR A 202 -11.40 6.26 4.84
CA THR A 202 -11.24 7.14 3.68
C THR A 202 -9.84 7.75 3.65
N VAL A 203 -9.22 7.85 2.47
CA VAL A 203 -8.09 8.76 2.22
C VAL A 203 -8.30 9.50 0.90
N ASN A 204 -8.01 10.80 0.87
CA ASN A 204 -8.16 11.62 -0.32
C ASN A 204 -6.80 11.96 -0.97
N SER A 205 -6.85 12.63 -2.13
CA SER A 205 -5.67 13.05 -2.89
C SER A 205 -4.83 14.15 -2.22
N LEU A 206 -5.31 14.76 -1.13
CA LEU A 206 -4.61 15.74 -0.30
C LEU A 206 -3.98 15.09 0.96
N PRO A 207 -3.53 13.84 0.83
CA PRO A 207 -3.22 12.89 1.91
C PRO A 207 -3.97 12.99 3.24
N TYR A 208 -5.24 13.42 3.26
CA TYR A 208 -6.02 13.40 4.49
C TYR A 208 -6.84 12.11 4.59
N SER A 209 -6.98 11.59 5.80
CA SER A 209 -7.79 10.40 6.09
C SER A 209 -8.80 10.63 7.20
N ARG A 210 -9.83 9.78 7.25
CA ARG A 210 -10.83 9.71 8.31
C ARG A 210 -11.38 8.29 8.38
N ASP A 211 -12.10 7.97 9.46
CA ASP A 211 -12.89 6.75 9.55
C ASP A 211 -14.34 7.11 9.89
N LEU A 212 -15.28 6.71 9.04
CA LEU A 212 -16.71 6.96 9.22
C LEU A 212 -17.37 5.73 9.89
N HIS A 213 -18.37 5.92 10.76
CA HIS A 213 -18.99 4.82 11.52
C HIS A 213 -20.53 4.77 11.44
N ASP A 214 -21.22 5.91 11.39
CA ASP A 214 -22.70 5.97 11.49
C ASP A 214 -23.42 5.67 10.17
N ASP A 215 -24.42 4.77 10.16
CA ASP A 215 -25.17 4.32 8.97
C ASP A 215 -24.31 3.81 7.78
N MET A 216 -23.11 3.28 8.06
CA MET A 216 -22.11 2.86 7.05
C MET A 216 -22.52 1.64 6.22
N ASP A 217 -23.47 0.83 6.68
CA ASP A 217 -24.02 -0.29 5.94
C ASP A 217 -24.76 0.15 4.66
N SER A 218 -25.31 1.37 4.68
CA SER A 218 -26.05 1.99 3.60
C SER A 218 -25.17 2.78 2.63
N GLN A 219 -23.97 3.19 3.06
CA GLN A 219 -23.05 4.00 2.27
C GLN A 219 -22.19 3.15 1.32
N PRO A 220 -21.91 3.65 0.11
CA PRO A 220 -21.05 2.95 -0.82
C PRO A 220 -19.57 3.08 -0.43
N ALA A 221 -18.85 1.96 -0.35
CA ALA A 221 -17.38 1.95 -0.32
C ALA A 221 -16.85 0.73 -1.09
N GLN A 222 -15.54 0.65 -1.26
CA GLN A 222 -14.91 -0.48 -1.92
C GLN A 222 -14.73 -1.65 -0.95
N ALA A 223 -15.07 -2.85 -1.41
CA ALA A 223 -14.68 -4.08 -0.72
C ALA A 223 -13.19 -4.38 -0.95
N ALA A 224 -12.47 -4.72 0.10
CA ALA A 224 -11.11 -5.25 0.03
C ALA A 224 -11.00 -6.52 0.89
N ALA A 225 -10.67 -7.65 0.26
CA ALA A 225 -10.41 -8.88 1.00
C ALA A 225 -8.99 -8.81 1.59
N PHE A 226 -8.89 -9.00 2.90
CA PHE A 226 -7.64 -8.96 3.65
C PHE A 226 -7.09 -10.37 3.91
N TYR A 227 -5.76 -10.47 3.85
CA TYR A 227 -5.00 -11.68 4.16
C TYR A 227 -3.73 -11.31 4.92
N GLY A 228 -3.35 -12.14 5.90
CA GLY A 228 -2.09 -12.00 6.64
C GLY A 228 -2.27 -11.62 8.11
N GLU A 229 -1.21 -11.04 8.69
CA GLU A 229 -1.14 -10.66 10.10
C GLU A 229 -1.70 -9.24 10.29
N SER A 230 -2.81 -9.10 11.02
CA SER A 230 -3.37 -7.79 11.32
C SER A 230 -2.44 -6.98 12.25
N VAL A 231 -2.45 -5.65 12.14
CA VAL A 231 -1.66 -4.80 13.07
C VAL A 231 -2.26 -4.73 14.47
N VAL A 232 -3.48 -5.24 14.67
CA VAL A 232 -4.15 -5.23 15.97
C VAL A 232 -4.04 -6.54 16.75
N SER A 233 -3.45 -7.59 16.16
CA SER A 233 -3.30 -8.93 16.76
C SER A 233 -2.04 -9.11 17.58
#